data_AF-A0A8S9BV53-F1
#
_entry.id   AF-A0A8S9BV53-F1
#
_cell.length_a   1.000
_cell.length_b   1.000
_cell.length_c   1.000
_cell.angle_alpha   90.00
_cell.angle_beta   90.00
_cell.angle_gamma   90.00
#
_symmetry.space_group_name_H-M   'P 1'
#
loop_
_entity.id
_entity.type
_entity.pdbx_description
1 polymer ?
#
loop_
_entity_poly.entity_id
_entity_poly.type
_entity_poly.pdbx_seq_one_letter_code
_entity_poly.pdbx_strand_id
1 'polypeptide(L)'
;MSPSTFKPRRFTHDRLKYYIGLVAFGLCIYLYLSSGPVLHISSPPAIPPKQRDAASNSTLGFQQILVLSMRPSWRTRGLLAAANLTNLHVSIPNPTPPTDELIAAFRSLGPPSVKHPQRGEAFSWLAHLDLIKYIIARDYDTALILEDDVDWDLSIKPQMRLVSDAVRQFTYAPEDDVAPYGHKWDILWLGHCGEPTRKDTRRLAFPDPSVPPMRNYTGWAAKYHDGLMEGQRVVQRAVNPITI
;
A
#
# COMPACT_ATOMS: atom_id res chain seq x y z
N MET A 1 -55.75 53.16 53.76
CA MET A 1 -54.75 52.20 53.21
C MET A 1 -54.06 52.88 52.04
N SER A 2 -52.78 53.23 52.18
CA SER A 2 -51.99 53.91 51.13
C SER A 2 -51.42 52.89 50.13
N PRO A 3 -51.28 53.22 48.84
CA PRO A 3 -50.81 52.28 47.83
C PRO A 3 -49.28 52.14 47.89
N SER A 4 -48.79 50.90 47.76
CA SER A 4 -47.35 50.61 47.70
C SER A 4 -46.76 51.01 46.35
N THR A 5 -45.80 51.94 46.38
CA THR A 5 -44.99 52.31 45.22
C THR A 5 -43.98 51.21 44.86
N PHE A 6 -44.09 50.64 43.67
CA PHE A 6 -43.12 49.69 43.10
C PHE A 6 -41.88 50.45 42.59
N LYS A 7 -40.70 50.21 43.17
CA LYS A 7 -39.42 50.74 42.66
C LYS A 7 -38.81 49.73 41.66
N PRO A 8 -38.54 50.12 40.40
CA PRO A 8 -37.86 49.22 39.46
C PRO A 8 -36.41 49.01 39.90
N ARG A 9 -35.98 47.75 39.93
CA ARG A 9 -34.58 47.35 40.18
C ARG A 9 -33.71 47.90 39.05
N ARG A 10 -32.87 48.89 39.36
CA ARG A 10 -31.82 49.38 38.44
C ARG A 10 -30.88 48.23 38.10
N PHE A 11 -30.82 47.88 36.81
CA PHE A 11 -29.74 47.06 36.27
C PHE A 11 -28.42 47.79 36.55
N THR A 12 -27.60 47.20 37.42
CA THR A 12 -26.28 47.74 37.76
C THR A 12 -25.38 47.62 36.53
N HIS A 13 -24.71 48.70 36.16
CA HIS A 13 -23.83 48.80 34.99
C HIS A 13 -22.75 47.68 34.94
N ASP A 14 -22.44 47.07 36.08
CA ASP A 14 -21.46 45.99 36.15
C ASP A 14 -21.91 44.70 35.46
N ARG A 15 -23.21 44.35 35.50
CA ARG A 15 -23.70 43.15 34.80
C ARG A 15 -23.65 43.32 33.28
N LEU A 16 -23.89 44.53 32.78
CA LEU A 16 -23.86 44.83 31.36
C LEU A 16 -22.46 44.62 30.76
N LYS A 17 -21.40 44.94 31.51
CA LYS A 17 -20.00 44.72 31.09
C LYS A 17 -19.69 43.24 30.89
N TYR A 18 -20.18 42.36 31.77
CA TYR A 18 -19.99 40.91 31.63
C TYR A 18 -20.74 40.34 30.42
N TYR A 19 -21.96 40.82 30.16
CA TYR A 19 -22.71 40.39 28.97
C TYR A 19 -22.04 40.83 27.67
N ILE A 20 -21.53 42.07 27.60
CA ILE A 20 -20.78 42.56 26.44
C ILE A 20 -19.49 41.72 26.26
N GLY A 21 -18.78 41.41 27.34
CA GLY A 21 -17.60 40.55 27.31
C GLY A 21 -17.90 39.13 26.81
N LEU A 22 -19.00 38.52 27.26
CA LEU A 22 -19.45 37.19 26.81
C LEU A 22 -19.82 37.16 25.33
N VAL A 23 -20.53 38.19 24.85
CA VAL A 23 -20.90 38.30 23.43
C VAL A 23 -19.66 38.53 22.58
N ALA A 24 -18.74 39.41 23.00
CA ALA A 24 -17.48 39.64 22.29
C ALA A 24 -16.61 38.37 22.23
N PHE A 25 -16.51 37.63 23.35
CA PHE A 25 -15.77 36.36 23.40
C PHE A 25 -16.40 35.29 22.51
N GLY A 26 -17.73 35.17 22.53
CA GLY A 26 -18.47 34.27 21.63
C GLY A 26 -18.30 34.65 20.16
N LEU A 27 -18.29 35.95 19.83
CA LEU A 27 -18.06 36.45 18.49
C LEU A 27 -16.61 36.19 18.04
N CYS A 28 -15.62 36.37 18.91
CA CYS A 28 -14.23 36.05 18.63
C CYS A 28 -14.01 34.56 18.41
N ILE A 29 -14.66 33.68 19.20
CA ILE A 29 -14.62 32.23 18.97
C ILE A 29 -15.30 31.89 17.65
N TYR A 30 -16.47 32.46 17.37
CA TYR A 30 -17.17 32.23 16.11
C TYR A 30 -16.31 32.67 14.91
N LEU A 31 -15.71 33.85 14.97
CA LEU A 31 -14.81 34.36 13.94
C LEU A 31 -13.51 33.53 13.85
N TYR A 32 -12.96 33.05 14.96
CA TYR A 32 -11.78 32.18 14.94
C TYR A 32 -12.09 30.79 14.37
N LEU A 33 -13.27 30.24 14.65
CA LEU A 33 -13.73 28.95 14.11
C LEU A 33 -14.21 29.08 12.66
N SER A 34 -14.75 30.22 12.25
CA SER A 34 -15.16 30.50 10.86
C SER A 34 -14.01 30.98 9.97
N SER A 35 -12.95 31.54 10.56
CA SER A 35 -11.67 31.89 9.91
C SER A 35 -10.61 30.80 10.05
N GLY A 36 -10.92 29.69 10.73
CA GLY A 36 -10.13 28.48 10.63
C GLY A 36 -10.05 28.10 9.15
N PRO A 37 -8.91 27.58 8.67
CA PRO A 37 -8.83 27.14 7.29
C PRO A 37 -9.99 26.17 7.10
N VAL A 38 -10.86 26.45 6.13
CA VAL A 38 -11.71 25.41 5.55
C VAL A 38 -10.75 24.25 5.35
N LEU A 39 -10.93 23.16 6.10
CA LEU A 39 -10.35 21.89 5.73
C LEU A 39 -11.04 21.56 4.41
N HIS A 40 -10.53 22.16 3.33
CA HIS A 40 -10.55 21.54 2.05
C HIS A 40 -9.84 20.23 2.33
N ILE A 41 -10.65 19.19 2.54
CA ILE A 41 -10.32 17.88 2.02
C ILE A 41 -10.19 18.16 0.52
N SER A 42 -9.03 18.68 0.12
CA SER A 42 -8.61 18.63 -1.26
C SER A 42 -8.69 17.16 -1.57
N SER A 43 -9.64 16.79 -2.42
CA SER A 43 -9.56 15.51 -3.10
C SER A 43 -8.10 15.40 -3.57
N PRO A 44 -7.42 14.28 -3.29
CA PRO A 44 -6.06 14.11 -3.79
C PRO A 44 -6.07 14.47 -5.27
N PRO A 45 -5.10 15.28 -5.76
CA PRO A 45 -5.10 15.75 -7.12
C PRO A 45 -5.36 14.56 -8.04
N ALA A 46 -6.38 14.70 -8.89
CA ALA A 46 -6.81 13.62 -9.75
C ALA A 46 -5.63 13.25 -10.65
N ILE A 47 -5.04 12.09 -10.39
CA ILE A 47 -3.92 11.55 -11.17
C ILE A 47 -4.37 11.53 -12.64
N PRO A 48 -3.60 12.14 -13.57
CA PRO A 48 -3.98 12.19 -14.97
C PRO A 48 -4.36 10.78 -15.47
N PRO A 49 -5.49 10.62 -16.18
CA PRO A 49 -6.03 9.31 -16.58
C PRO A 49 -4.96 8.39 -17.21
N LYS A 50 -4.03 8.98 -17.97
CA LYS A 50 -2.92 8.29 -18.64
C LYS A 50 -2.02 7.47 -17.71
N GLN A 51 -1.68 7.99 -16.52
CA GLN A 51 -0.75 7.32 -15.59
C GLN A 51 -1.43 6.13 -14.92
N ARG A 52 -2.68 6.35 -14.48
CA ARG A 52 -3.53 5.32 -13.90
C ARG A 52 -3.79 4.19 -14.91
N ASP A 53 -4.13 4.53 -16.15
CA ASP A 53 -4.42 3.53 -17.18
C ASP A 53 -3.22 2.67 -17.57
N ALA A 54 -2.00 3.19 -17.44
CA ALA A 54 -0.79 2.42 -17.69
C ALA A 54 -0.63 1.25 -16.71
N ALA A 55 -1.09 1.36 -15.46
CA ALA A 55 -1.10 0.25 -14.49
C ALA A 55 -2.10 -0.88 -14.84
N SER A 56 -2.94 -0.67 -15.86
CA SER A 56 -3.93 -1.64 -16.36
C SER A 56 -3.54 -2.27 -17.69
N ASN A 57 -2.35 -1.98 -18.23
CA ASN A 57 -1.86 -2.58 -19.46
C ASN A 57 -1.52 -4.08 -19.27
N SER A 58 -0.97 -4.72 -20.31
CA SER A 58 -0.59 -6.14 -20.26
C SER A 58 0.59 -6.45 -19.34
N THR A 59 1.32 -5.44 -18.85
CA THR A 59 2.44 -5.60 -17.92
C THR A 59 2.16 -4.97 -16.55
N LEU A 60 0.89 -4.61 -16.29
CA LEU A 60 0.45 -3.93 -15.06
C LEU A 60 1.23 -2.64 -14.76
N GLY A 61 1.74 -1.95 -15.78
CA GLY A 61 2.53 -0.72 -15.64
C GLY A 61 4.02 -0.91 -15.34
N PHE A 62 4.50 -2.16 -15.25
CA PHE A 62 5.94 -2.46 -15.20
C PHE A 62 6.50 -2.61 -16.61
N GLN A 63 7.82 -2.50 -16.79
CA GLN A 63 8.45 -2.76 -18.08
C GLN A 63 8.36 -4.25 -18.44
N GLN A 64 8.55 -5.14 -17.45
CA GLN A 64 8.46 -6.59 -17.65
C GLN A 64 7.85 -7.31 -16.43
N ILE A 65 7.03 -8.34 -16.69
CA ILE A 65 6.66 -9.33 -15.67
C ILE A 65 7.53 -10.56 -15.87
N LEU A 66 8.31 -10.91 -14.85
CA LEU A 66 9.21 -12.07 -14.82
C LEU A 66 8.63 -13.12 -13.88
N VAL A 67 8.59 -14.36 -14.33
CA VAL A 67 8.13 -15.49 -13.53
C VAL A 67 9.33 -16.31 -13.11
N LEU A 68 9.49 -16.51 -11.81
CA LEU A 68 10.46 -17.42 -11.25
C LEU A 68 9.93 -18.85 -11.32
N SER A 69 10.49 -19.63 -12.23
CA SER A 69 10.26 -21.07 -12.29
C SER A 69 11.50 -21.81 -12.74
N MET A 70 11.83 -22.91 -12.07
CA MET A 70 13.03 -23.71 -12.38
C MET A 70 12.86 -24.65 -13.57
N ARG A 71 11.62 -25.04 -13.87
CA ARG A 71 11.31 -25.96 -14.95
C ARG A 71 9.82 -25.88 -15.32
N PRO A 72 9.46 -26.19 -16.57
CA PRO A 72 8.07 -26.37 -16.93
C PRO A 72 7.37 -27.37 -16.01
N SER A 73 6.22 -26.97 -15.46
CA SER A 73 5.43 -27.76 -14.54
C SER A 73 3.93 -27.55 -14.77
N TRP A 74 3.07 -28.20 -13.98
CA TRP A 74 1.63 -27.91 -14.02
C TRP A 74 1.32 -26.48 -13.56
N ARG A 75 2.17 -25.91 -12.69
CA ARG A 75 2.04 -24.55 -12.18
C ARG A 75 2.32 -23.52 -13.26
N THR A 76 3.45 -23.65 -13.97
CA THR A 76 3.77 -22.76 -15.09
C THR A 76 2.71 -22.83 -16.19
N ARG A 77 2.12 -24.01 -16.45
CA ARG A 77 1.01 -24.14 -17.39
C ARG A 77 -0.25 -23.40 -16.91
N GLY A 78 -0.60 -23.53 -15.64
CA GLY A 78 -1.71 -22.80 -15.02
C GLY A 78 -1.50 -21.29 -15.06
N LEU A 79 -0.32 -20.82 -14.65
CA LEU A 79 0.07 -19.41 -14.68
C LEU A 79 0.00 -18.84 -16.10
N LEU A 80 0.55 -19.53 -17.10
CA LEU A 80 0.47 -19.09 -18.50
C LEU A 80 -0.98 -19.05 -19.02
N ALA A 81 -1.82 -20.00 -18.60
CA ALA A 81 -3.24 -19.99 -18.94
C ALA A 81 -3.97 -18.79 -18.29
N ALA A 82 -3.69 -18.51 -17.02
CA ALA A 82 -4.23 -17.35 -16.30
C ALA A 82 -3.76 -16.02 -16.92
N ALA A 83 -2.47 -15.94 -17.28
CA ALA A 83 -1.91 -14.78 -17.97
C ALA A 83 -2.59 -14.56 -19.32
N ASN A 84 -2.78 -15.61 -20.11
CA ASN A 84 -3.49 -15.52 -21.39
C ASN A 84 -4.95 -15.07 -21.20
N LEU A 85 -5.66 -15.64 -20.21
CA LEU A 85 -7.05 -15.29 -19.90
C LEU A 85 -7.21 -13.82 -19.48
N THR A 86 -6.25 -13.29 -18.73
CA THR A 86 -6.26 -11.90 -18.23
C THR A 86 -5.51 -10.91 -19.14
N ASN A 87 -4.98 -11.40 -20.27
CA ASN A 87 -4.13 -10.65 -21.21
C ASN A 87 -2.94 -9.97 -20.51
N LEU A 88 -2.19 -10.77 -19.75
CA LEU A 88 -0.92 -10.39 -19.15
C LEU A 88 0.25 -10.97 -19.95
N HIS A 89 1.26 -10.14 -20.19
CA HIS A 89 2.49 -10.53 -20.85
C HIS A 89 3.54 -10.87 -19.80
N VAL A 90 3.82 -12.16 -19.65
CA VAL A 90 4.80 -12.69 -18.70
C VAL A 90 5.95 -13.37 -19.43
N SER A 91 7.14 -13.30 -18.86
CA SER A 91 8.32 -14.03 -19.37
C SER A 91 8.85 -14.94 -18.27
N ILE A 92 9.23 -16.15 -18.64
CA ILE A 92 9.93 -17.10 -17.77
C ILE A 92 11.38 -17.16 -18.27
N PRO A 93 12.32 -16.43 -17.64
CA PRO A 93 13.74 -16.54 -17.99
C PRO A 93 14.21 -17.99 -17.81
N ASN A 94 15.20 -18.42 -18.58
CA ASN A 94 15.82 -19.72 -18.39
C ASN A 94 16.77 -19.65 -17.19
N PRO A 95 16.44 -20.23 -16.03
CA PRO A 95 17.27 -20.08 -14.84
C PRO A 95 18.46 -21.04 -14.90
N THR A 96 19.55 -20.63 -14.26
CA THR A 96 20.63 -21.56 -13.91
C THR A 96 20.45 -21.97 -12.46
N PRO A 97 20.11 -23.23 -12.15
CA PRO A 97 19.93 -23.66 -10.76
C PRO A 97 21.18 -23.39 -9.93
N PRO A 98 21.04 -22.86 -8.69
CA PRO A 98 22.17 -22.70 -7.78
C PRO A 98 22.85 -24.05 -7.51
N THR A 99 24.18 -24.06 -7.47
CA THR A 99 24.95 -25.26 -7.13
C THR A 99 24.77 -25.63 -5.66
N ASP A 100 24.93 -26.92 -5.33
CA ASP A 100 24.87 -27.40 -3.94
C ASP A 100 25.90 -26.72 -3.04
N GLU A 101 27.08 -26.43 -3.59
CA GLU A 101 28.13 -25.68 -2.91
C GLU A 101 27.69 -24.25 -2.58
N LEU A 102 27.09 -23.53 -3.54
CA LEU A 102 26.59 -22.17 -3.31
C LEU A 102 25.47 -22.15 -2.29
N ILE A 103 24.56 -23.13 -2.33
CA ILE A 103 23.49 -23.28 -1.35
C ILE A 103 24.09 -23.54 0.05
N ALA A 104 25.08 -24.43 0.16
CA ALA A 104 25.74 -24.71 1.44
C ALA A 104 26.46 -23.46 1.98
N ALA A 105 27.19 -22.74 1.12
CA ALA A 105 27.87 -21.50 1.47
C ALA A 105 26.88 -20.44 1.96
N PHE A 106 25.79 -20.19 1.23
CA PHE A 106 24.76 -19.23 1.62
C PHE A 106 24.14 -19.57 2.98
N ARG A 107 23.84 -20.86 3.21
CA ARG A 107 23.31 -21.33 4.50
C ARG A 107 24.27 -21.13 5.66
N SER A 108 25.57 -21.15 5.41
CA SER A 108 26.59 -20.95 6.45
C SER A 108 26.87 -19.49 6.79
N LEU A 109 26.27 -18.53 6.08
CA LEU A 109 26.47 -17.11 6.35
C LEU A 109 25.90 -16.70 7.71
N GLY A 110 26.63 -15.84 8.43
CA GLY A 110 26.27 -15.34 9.75
C GLY A 110 26.84 -16.18 10.90
N PRO A 111 26.70 -15.70 12.15
CA PRO A 111 27.20 -16.40 13.33
C PRO A 111 26.37 -17.66 13.64
N PRO A 112 26.95 -18.70 14.27
CA PRO A 112 26.22 -19.94 14.61
C PRO A 112 25.01 -19.75 15.54
N SER A 113 24.92 -18.59 16.20
CA SER A 113 23.84 -18.23 17.13
C SER A 113 22.54 -17.80 16.42
N VAL A 114 22.57 -17.53 15.11
CA VAL A 114 21.37 -17.15 14.36
C VAL A 114 20.76 -18.35 13.66
N LYS A 115 19.44 -18.29 13.42
CA LYS A 115 18.76 -19.30 12.62
C LYS A 115 19.23 -19.18 11.16
N HIS A 116 19.88 -20.22 10.67
CA HIS A 116 20.30 -20.33 9.27
C HIS A 116 19.15 -20.85 8.40
N PRO A 117 19.10 -20.45 7.11
CA PRO A 117 18.04 -20.88 6.21
C PRO A 117 18.10 -22.39 5.94
N GLN A 118 16.94 -22.99 5.77
CA GLN A 118 16.82 -24.35 5.24
C GLN A 118 17.28 -24.38 3.78
N ARG A 119 17.50 -25.60 3.25
CA ARG A 119 17.93 -25.77 1.85
C ARG A 119 16.96 -25.12 0.85
N GLY A 120 15.65 -25.29 1.06
CA GLY A 120 14.62 -24.69 0.19
C GLY A 120 14.55 -23.17 0.30
N GLU A 121 14.67 -22.63 1.52
CA GLU A 121 14.74 -21.17 1.75
C GLU A 121 15.97 -20.60 1.03
N ALA A 122 17.16 -21.15 1.26
CA ALA A 122 18.38 -20.71 0.57
C ALA A 122 18.27 -20.78 -0.95
N PHE A 123 17.59 -21.80 -1.48
CA PHE A 123 17.31 -21.92 -2.91
C PHE A 123 16.42 -20.77 -3.40
N SER A 124 15.32 -20.46 -2.70
CA SER A 124 14.41 -19.33 -3.04
C SER A 124 15.16 -18.01 -3.13
N TRP A 125 15.98 -17.71 -2.11
CA TRP A 125 16.78 -16.48 -2.04
C TRP A 125 17.76 -16.37 -3.21
N LEU A 126 18.50 -17.44 -3.50
CA LEU A 126 19.48 -17.44 -4.60
C LEU A 126 18.81 -17.34 -5.97
N ALA A 127 17.64 -17.95 -6.13
CA ALA A 127 16.88 -17.90 -7.38
C ALA A 127 16.32 -16.49 -7.65
N HIS A 128 15.83 -15.79 -6.62
CA HIS A 128 15.43 -14.39 -6.75
C HIS A 128 16.60 -13.44 -6.99
N LEU A 129 17.75 -13.69 -6.34
CA LEU A 129 18.97 -12.93 -6.61
C LEU A 129 19.42 -13.06 -8.08
N ASP A 130 19.26 -14.24 -8.69
CA ASP A 130 19.55 -14.45 -10.11
C ASP A 130 18.62 -13.62 -11.01
N LEU A 131 17.32 -13.55 -10.69
CA LEU A 131 16.40 -12.67 -11.42
C LEU A 131 16.73 -11.18 -11.26
N ILE A 132 17.18 -10.74 -10.08
CA ILE A 132 17.63 -9.35 -9.88
C ILE A 132 18.85 -9.06 -10.75
N LYS A 133 19.82 -9.98 -10.82
CA LYS A 133 20.96 -9.86 -11.74
C LYS A 133 20.51 -9.81 -13.20
N TYR A 134 19.51 -10.62 -13.57
CA TYR A 134 18.92 -10.62 -14.91
C TYR A 134 18.28 -9.27 -15.26
N ILE A 135 17.52 -8.67 -14.34
CA ILE A 135 16.91 -7.33 -14.50
C ILE A 135 18.00 -6.29 -14.78
N ILE A 136 19.06 -6.28 -13.98
CA ILE A 136 20.19 -5.35 -14.13
C ILE A 136 20.91 -5.59 -15.47
N ALA A 137 21.20 -6.85 -15.81
CA ALA A 137 21.90 -7.21 -17.04
C ALA A 137 21.10 -6.90 -18.32
N ARG A 138 19.76 -6.80 -18.20
CA ARG A 138 18.85 -6.41 -19.28
C ARG A 138 18.56 -4.91 -19.34
N ASP A 139 19.06 -4.13 -18.38
CA ASP A 139 18.81 -2.70 -18.25
C ASP A 139 17.29 -2.39 -18.20
N TYR A 140 16.57 -3.15 -17.38
CA TYR A 140 15.16 -2.87 -17.12
C TYR A 140 15.01 -1.84 -16.00
N ASP A 141 14.23 -0.80 -16.24
CA ASP A 141 13.88 0.23 -15.27
C ASP A 141 12.98 -0.32 -14.15
N THR A 142 12.02 -1.18 -14.52
CA THR A 142 11.09 -1.80 -13.56
C THR A 142 10.73 -3.22 -13.96
N ALA A 143 10.68 -4.15 -13.01
CA ALA A 143 10.19 -5.50 -13.24
C ALA A 143 9.34 -5.99 -12.07
N LEU A 144 8.27 -6.72 -12.39
CA LEU A 144 7.47 -7.46 -11.42
C LEU A 144 7.91 -8.92 -11.43
N ILE A 145 8.37 -9.44 -10.30
CA ILE A 145 8.71 -10.85 -10.14
C ILE A 145 7.51 -11.59 -9.55
N LEU A 146 7.11 -12.69 -10.17
CA LEU A 146 6.06 -13.60 -9.70
C LEU A 146 6.64 -15.00 -9.49
N GLU A 147 6.25 -15.70 -8.43
CA GLU A 147 6.52 -17.13 -8.30
C GLU A 147 5.54 -17.94 -9.15
N ASP A 148 5.92 -19.15 -9.55
CA ASP A 148 5.10 -19.95 -10.47
C ASP A 148 3.81 -20.52 -9.85
N ASP A 149 3.67 -20.45 -8.53
CA ASP A 149 2.47 -20.81 -7.75
C ASP A 149 1.64 -19.60 -7.30
N VAL A 150 1.88 -18.41 -7.83
CA VAL A 150 1.02 -17.24 -7.59
C VAL A 150 -0.25 -17.31 -8.44
N ASP A 151 -1.39 -17.07 -7.79
CA ASP A 151 -2.69 -16.85 -8.42
C ASP A 151 -3.15 -15.38 -8.26
N TRP A 152 -3.99 -14.90 -9.17
CA TRP A 152 -4.60 -13.57 -9.10
C TRP A 152 -6.05 -13.56 -9.56
N ASP A 153 -6.78 -12.52 -9.16
CA ASP A 153 -8.17 -12.31 -9.54
C ASP A 153 -8.31 -11.88 -11.01
N LEU A 154 -9.43 -12.23 -11.65
CA LEU A 154 -9.72 -11.83 -13.03
C LEU A 154 -9.77 -10.30 -13.21
N SER A 155 -10.04 -9.56 -12.14
CA SER A 155 -10.05 -8.09 -12.08
C SER A 155 -8.70 -7.46 -11.73
N ILE A 156 -7.59 -8.20 -11.88
CA ILE A 156 -6.22 -7.72 -11.56
C ILE A 156 -5.90 -6.35 -12.19
N LYS A 157 -6.32 -6.08 -13.42
CA LYS A 157 -6.05 -4.80 -14.10
C LYS A 157 -6.72 -3.60 -13.40
N PRO A 158 -8.05 -3.60 -13.17
CA PRO A 158 -8.70 -2.63 -12.31
C PRO A 158 -8.09 -2.51 -10.91
N GLN A 159 -7.71 -3.63 -10.28
CA GLN A 159 -7.07 -3.61 -8.96
C GLN A 159 -5.73 -2.87 -8.99
N MET A 160 -4.89 -3.15 -10.00
CA MET A 160 -3.58 -2.50 -10.13
C MET A 160 -3.68 -1.00 -10.44
N ARG A 161 -4.76 -0.52 -11.07
CA ARG A 161 -5.05 0.93 -11.15
C ARG A 161 -5.20 1.56 -9.76
N LEU A 162 -5.98 0.92 -8.88
CA LEU A 162 -6.20 1.42 -7.53
C LEU A 162 -4.91 1.38 -6.71
N VAL A 163 -4.11 0.32 -6.88
CA VAL A 163 -2.77 0.22 -6.26
C VAL A 163 -1.85 1.32 -6.76
N SER A 164 -1.82 1.58 -8.07
CA SER A 164 -1.05 2.68 -8.68
C SER A 164 -1.42 4.03 -8.08
N ASP A 165 -2.71 4.34 -7.99
CA ASP A 165 -3.20 5.58 -7.38
C ASP A 165 -2.73 5.70 -5.92
N ALA A 166 -2.88 4.62 -5.15
CA ALA A 166 -2.50 4.57 -3.74
C ALA A 166 -0.98 4.68 -3.53
N VAL A 167 -0.15 4.03 -4.35
CA VAL A 167 1.31 4.10 -4.23
C VAL A 167 1.81 5.51 -4.56
N ARG A 168 1.26 6.15 -5.59
CA ARG A 168 1.60 7.54 -5.94
C ARG A 168 1.25 8.51 -4.81
N GLN A 169 0.05 8.37 -4.24
CA GLN A 169 -0.36 9.17 -3.08
C GLN A 169 0.50 8.88 -1.85
N PHE A 170 0.83 7.61 -1.59
CA PHE A 170 1.64 7.20 -0.46
C PHE A 170 3.08 7.73 -0.56
N THR A 171 3.67 7.72 -1.76
CA THR A 171 5.05 8.17 -1.97
C THR A 171 5.19 9.68 -2.21
N TYR A 172 4.07 10.42 -2.24
CA TYR A 172 4.04 11.82 -2.65
C TYR A 172 4.70 12.02 -4.02
N ALA A 173 4.28 11.18 -4.99
CA ALA A 173 4.71 11.30 -6.38
C ALA A 173 4.27 12.66 -6.94
N PRO A 174 5.18 13.42 -7.59
CA PRO A 174 4.83 14.65 -8.28
C PRO A 174 3.78 14.43 -9.37
N GLU A 175 2.97 15.46 -9.68
CA GLU A 175 1.93 15.35 -10.71
C GLU A 175 2.51 15.12 -12.12
N ASP A 176 3.69 15.68 -12.38
CA ASP A 176 4.44 15.54 -13.63
C ASP A 176 5.20 14.20 -13.75
N ASP A 177 5.28 13.41 -12.68
CA ASP A 177 5.84 12.07 -12.72
C ASP A 177 4.91 11.14 -13.51
N VAL A 178 5.31 10.75 -14.72
CA VAL A 178 4.51 9.92 -15.63
C VAL A 178 4.52 8.42 -15.31
N ALA A 179 5.35 7.95 -14.37
CA ALA A 179 5.43 6.53 -14.06
C ALA A 179 4.14 6.03 -13.37
N PRO A 180 3.63 4.84 -13.71
CA PRO A 180 2.35 4.37 -13.17
C PRO A 180 2.33 4.29 -11.64
N TYR A 181 3.45 3.94 -11.00
CA TYR A 181 3.59 3.88 -9.55
C TYR A 181 4.40 5.05 -8.97
N GLY A 182 4.80 6.01 -9.81
CA GLY A 182 5.83 7.01 -9.50
C GLY A 182 7.24 6.40 -9.40
N HIS A 183 8.25 7.22 -9.17
CA HIS A 183 9.65 6.78 -9.03
C HIS A 183 10.19 6.77 -7.59
N LYS A 184 9.36 7.11 -6.59
CA LYS A 184 9.78 7.22 -5.19
C LYS A 184 9.68 5.89 -4.41
N TRP A 185 10.05 4.79 -5.05
CA TRP A 185 10.15 3.46 -4.47
C TRP A 185 11.28 2.65 -5.14
N ASP A 186 12.02 1.87 -4.36
CA ASP A 186 13.04 0.94 -4.88
C ASP A 186 12.49 -0.48 -5.00
N ILE A 187 11.65 -0.89 -4.03
CA ILE A 187 10.98 -2.19 -4.02
C ILE A 187 9.51 -1.98 -3.66
N LEU A 188 8.63 -2.50 -4.52
CA LEU A 188 7.19 -2.58 -4.29
C LEU A 188 6.80 -4.04 -4.07
N TRP A 189 6.38 -4.37 -2.85
CA TRP A 189 5.91 -5.71 -2.50
C TRP A 189 4.40 -5.79 -2.66
N LEU A 190 3.93 -6.55 -3.65
CA LEU A 190 2.51 -6.73 -3.93
C LEU A 190 2.00 -8.01 -3.27
N GLY A 191 1.21 -7.84 -2.21
CA GLY A 191 0.68 -8.96 -1.42
C GLY A 191 1.05 -8.82 0.05
N HIS A 192 0.43 -9.65 0.88
CA HIS A 192 0.54 -9.51 2.34
C HIS A 192 1.68 -10.35 2.93
N CYS A 193 1.87 -11.61 2.50
CA CYS A 193 2.94 -12.54 2.95
C CYS A 193 3.21 -12.62 4.48
N GLY A 194 2.22 -12.30 5.32
CA GLY A 194 2.38 -12.29 6.78
C GLY A 194 3.04 -11.03 7.34
N GLU A 195 3.11 -9.98 6.53
CA GLU A 195 3.59 -8.67 6.93
C GLU A 195 2.58 -8.00 7.88
N PRO A 196 2.96 -7.71 9.14
CA PRO A 196 2.02 -7.18 10.11
C PRO A 196 1.55 -5.78 9.71
N THR A 197 0.26 -5.54 9.82
CA THR A 197 -0.31 -4.20 9.72
C THR A 197 -0.22 -3.50 11.08
N ARG A 198 0.91 -2.84 11.37
CA ARG A 198 1.07 -2.12 12.64
C ARG A 198 0.46 -0.71 12.57
N LYS A 199 -0.07 -0.24 13.72
CA LYS A 199 -0.69 1.10 13.81
C LYS A 199 0.34 2.25 13.82
N ASP A 200 1.60 1.96 14.12
CA ASP A 200 2.70 2.94 14.24
C ASP A 200 3.41 3.25 12.92
N THR A 201 3.19 2.45 11.88
CA THR A 201 3.70 2.73 10.53
C THR A 201 2.72 3.57 9.72
N ARG A 202 3.24 4.51 8.93
CA ARG A 202 2.43 5.25 7.95
C ARG A 202 1.79 4.27 6.98
N ARG A 203 0.49 4.43 6.78
CA ARG A 203 -0.35 3.62 5.90
C ARG A 203 -1.38 4.46 5.18
N LEU A 204 -1.78 4.00 4.01
CA LEU A 204 -2.86 4.57 3.21
C LEU A 204 -3.84 3.45 2.90
N ALA A 205 -5.02 3.50 3.52
CA ALA A 205 -6.13 2.61 3.19
C ALA A 205 -6.96 3.21 2.06
N PHE A 206 -7.40 2.39 1.12
CA PHE A 206 -8.22 2.82 -0.01
C PHE A 206 -9.30 1.77 -0.30
N PRO A 207 -10.49 2.19 -0.75
CA PRO A 207 -11.60 1.28 -1.05
C PRO A 207 -11.29 0.45 -2.30
N ASP A 208 -11.57 -0.85 -2.23
CA ASP A 208 -11.52 -1.74 -3.37
C ASP A 208 -12.64 -2.79 -3.24
N PRO A 209 -13.68 -2.76 -4.11
CA PRO A 209 -14.81 -3.68 -4.04
C PRO A 209 -14.44 -5.13 -4.37
N SER A 210 -13.26 -5.39 -4.93
CA SER A 210 -12.77 -6.75 -5.22
C SER A 210 -12.15 -7.46 -4.01
N VAL A 211 -11.96 -6.75 -2.90
CA VAL A 211 -11.41 -7.31 -1.67
C VAL A 211 -12.38 -8.37 -1.13
N PRO A 212 -11.93 -9.63 -0.94
CA PRO A 212 -12.76 -10.65 -0.32
C PRO A 212 -13.24 -10.21 1.07
N PRO A 213 -14.35 -10.75 1.58
CA PRO A 213 -14.78 -10.45 2.93
C PRO A 213 -13.75 -10.86 3.98
N MET A 214 -13.57 -10.07 5.05
CA MET A 214 -12.55 -10.33 6.08
C MET A 214 -12.69 -11.72 6.72
N ARG A 215 -13.93 -12.22 6.84
CA ARG A 215 -14.22 -13.59 7.33
C ARG A 215 -13.60 -14.71 6.48
N ASN A 216 -13.26 -14.45 5.23
CA ASN A 216 -12.65 -15.42 4.33
C ASN A 216 -11.11 -15.49 4.49
N TYR A 217 -10.51 -14.51 5.16
CA TYR A 217 -9.07 -14.48 5.44
C TYR A 217 -8.75 -15.40 6.61
N THR A 218 -8.56 -16.69 6.30
CA THR A 218 -8.29 -17.75 7.27
C THR A 218 -6.84 -18.24 7.19
N GLY A 219 -6.46 -19.19 8.05
CA GLY A 219 -5.14 -19.82 8.02
C GLY A 219 -4.06 -19.08 8.81
N TRP A 220 -2.80 -19.44 8.57
CA TRP A 220 -1.64 -18.98 9.35
C TRP A 220 -1.48 -17.44 9.34
N ALA A 221 -1.87 -16.78 8.25
CA ALA A 221 -1.71 -15.34 8.09
C ALA A 221 -2.75 -14.51 8.85
N ALA A 222 -3.84 -15.12 9.36
CA ALA A 222 -4.97 -14.41 9.98
C ALA A 222 -4.55 -13.44 11.11
N LYS A 223 -3.52 -13.82 11.87
CA LYS A 223 -2.97 -13.04 13.00
C LYS A 223 -2.29 -11.72 12.60
N TYR A 224 -2.08 -11.48 11.32
CA TYR A 224 -1.37 -10.29 10.82
C TYR A 224 -2.30 -9.27 10.17
N HIS A 225 -3.61 -9.54 10.12
CA HIS A 225 -4.61 -8.66 9.48
C HIS A 225 -5.10 -7.51 10.38
N ASP A 226 -4.41 -7.24 11.49
CA ASP A 226 -4.83 -6.27 12.50
C ASP A 226 -4.92 -4.85 11.93
N GLY A 227 -6.15 -4.32 11.83
CA GLY A 227 -6.38 -2.98 11.31
C GLY A 227 -6.52 -2.90 9.79
N LEU A 228 -6.69 -4.04 9.10
CA LEU A 228 -7.39 -4.09 7.82
C LEU A 228 -8.89 -3.85 8.05
N MET A 229 -9.53 -3.17 7.09
CA MET A 229 -10.97 -2.91 7.11
C MET A 229 -11.64 -3.63 5.94
N GLU A 230 -12.90 -4.04 6.14
CA GLU A 230 -13.71 -4.67 5.10
C GLU A 230 -13.76 -3.79 3.83
N GLY A 231 -13.56 -4.40 2.65
CA GLY A 231 -13.64 -3.71 1.37
C GLY A 231 -12.50 -2.70 1.12
N GLN A 232 -11.40 -2.77 1.87
CA GLN A 232 -10.26 -1.88 1.71
C GLN A 232 -8.96 -2.64 1.51
N ARG A 233 -8.08 -2.07 0.69
CA ARG A 233 -6.66 -2.43 0.61
C ARG A 233 -5.81 -1.38 1.31
N VAL A 234 -4.57 -1.73 1.60
CA VAL A 234 -3.63 -0.85 2.31
C VAL A 234 -2.30 -0.82 1.59
N VAL A 235 -1.75 0.38 1.37
CA VAL A 235 -0.32 0.60 1.08
C VAL A 235 0.36 1.05 2.37
N GLN A 236 1.48 0.43 2.72
CA GLN A 236 2.27 0.81 3.89
C GLN A 236 3.77 0.64 3.61
N ARG A 237 4.60 1.27 4.44
CA ARG A 237 6.03 0.94 4.49
C ARG A 237 6.20 -0.40 5.19
N ALA A 238 7.03 -1.28 4.63
CA ALA A 238 7.36 -2.55 5.25
C ALA A 238 7.96 -2.35 6.66
N VAL A 239 7.47 -3.14 7.60
CA VAL A 239 7.92 -3.35 8.97
C VAL A 239 9.06 -4.37 9.00
N ASN A 240 8.91 -5.48 8.28
CA ASN A 240 9.95 -6.51 8.21
C ASN A 240 10.82 -6.34 6.96
N PRO A 241 12.07 -6.83 7.00
CA PRO A 241 12.80 -7.06 5.76
C PRO A 241 12.00 -8.01 4.87
N ILE A 242 12.08 -7.77 3.56
CA ILE A 242 11.40 -8.59 2.57
C ILE A 242 11.87 -10.03 2.71
N THR A 243 10.95 -10.92 3.07
CA THR A 243 11.19 -12.36 3.12
C THR A 243 10.67 -12.99 1.84
N ILE A 244 11.58 -13.65 1.14
CA ILE A 244 11.39 -14.45 -0.06
C ILE A 244 11.57 -15.93 0.30
#